data_AF-A0AAE4BPS4-F1
#
_entry.id   AF-A0AAE4BPS4-F1
#
_cell.length_a   1.000
_cell.length_b   1.000
_cell.length_c   1.000
_cell.angle_alpha   90.00
_cell.angle_beta   90.00
_cell.angle_gamma   90.00
#
_symmetry.space_group_name_H-M   'P 1'
#
loop_
_entity.id
_entity.type
_entity.pdbx_description
1 polymer ?
#
loop_
_entity_poly.entity_id
_entity_poly.type
_entity_poly.pdbx_seq_one_letter_code
_entity_poly.pdbx_strand_id
1 'polypeptide(L)'
;MDKSKLSFRYCFIAFHLVTSTKKNFSALEIQRQIGHKRYEPIWAMMNKIRKAMERRDGLYTLEGEIEIDDTFFTMKSLEKEKGEPLKKR
;
A
#
# COMPACT_ATOMS: atom_id res chain seq x y z
N MET A 1 -3.57 7.72 -16.41
CA MET A 1 -2.34 6.88 -16.39
C MET A 1 -1.52 7.16 -17.66
N ASP A 2 -1.65 8.36 -18.25
CA ASP A 2 -1.85 8.47 -19.71
C ASP A 2 -0.58 8.72 -20.51
N LYS A 3 0.58 8.51 -19.90
CA LYS A 3 1.91 8.64 -20.54
C LYS A 3 2.88 7.56 -20.09
N SER A 4 2.38 6.44 -19.56
CA SER A 4 3.24 5.34 -19.14
C SER A 4 3.76 4.58 -20.37
N LYS A 5 5.06 4.29 -20.41
CA LYS A 5 5.65 3.37 -21.39
C LYS A 5 5.38 1.89 -21.05
N LEU A 6 4.69 1.62 -19.95
CA LEU A 6 4.28 0.27 -19.57
C LEU A 6 3.05 -0.16 -20.36
N SER A 7 3.02 -1.44 -20.74
CA SER A 7 1.85 -2.05 -21.35
C SER A 7 0.63 -1.93 -20.43
N PHE A 8 -0.53 -1.65 -21.02
CA PHE A 8 -1.81 -1.60 -20.30
C PHE A 8 -2.11 -2.90 -19.54
N ARG A 9 -1.67 -4.05 -20.08
CA ARG A 9 -1.82 -5.36 -19.44
C ARG A 9 -1.20 -5.42 -18.04
N TYR A 10 -0.04 -4.77 -17.85
CA TYR A 10 0.61 -4.72 -16.54
C TYR A 10 -0.19 -3.89 -15.54
N CYS A 11 -0.78 -2.79 -16.00
CA CYS A 11 -1.66 -1.98 -15.17
C CYS A 11 -2.89 -2.79 -14.75
N PHE A 12 -3.53 -3.49 -15.68
CA PHE A 12 -4.72 -4.30 -15.42
C PHE A 12 -4.45 -5.41 -14.40
N ILE A 13 -3.36 -6.16 -14.57
CA ILE A 13 -2.94 -7.20 -13.62
C ILE A 13 -2.67 -6.59 -12.24
N ALA A 14 -1.95 -5.47 -12.17
CA ALA A 14 -1.68 -4.80 -10.90
C ALA A 14 -2.97 -4.33 -10.20
N PHE A 15 -3.94 -3.77 -10.93
CA PHE A 15 -5.24 -3.41 -10.37
C PHE A 15 -5.99 -4.62 -9.84
N HIS A 16 -6.05 -5.71 -10.61
CA HIS A 16 -6.69 -6.94 -10.19
C HIS A 16 -6.07 -7.48 -8.89
N LEU A 17 -4.74 -7.54 -8.80
CA LEU A 17 -4.04 -8.04 -7.62
C LEU A 17 -4.32 -7.18 -6.38
N VAL A 18 -4.20 -5.85 -6.52
CA VAL A 18 -4.41 -4.91 -5.41
C VAL A 18 -5.87 -4.92 -4.92
N THR A 19 -6.84 -5.16 -5.79
CA THR A 19 -8.26 -5.19 -5.43
C THR A 19 -8.76 -6.56 -4.97
N SER A 20 -8.05 -7.64 -5.30
CA SER A 20 -8.48 -9.01 -4.97
C SER A 20 -8.24 -9.40 -3.51
N THR A 21 -7.39 -8.68 -2.78
CA THR A 21 -7.07 -9.03 -1.39
C THR A 21 -7.08 -7.80 -0.50
N LYS A 22 -7.45 -7.99 0.77
CA LYS A 22 -7.32 -6.95 1.81
C LYS A 22 -5.86 -6.67 2.21
N LYS A 23 -4.91 -7.50 1.76
CA LYS A 23 -3.48 -7.37 2.10
C LYS A 23 -2.78 -6.48 1.09
N ASN A 24 -1.80 -5.73 1.59
CA ASN A 24 -0.95 -4.90 0.75
C ASN A 24 0.12 -5.75 0.04
N PHE A 25 0.19 -5.64 -1.28
CA PHE A 25 1.29 -6.23 -2.06
C PHE A 25 2.52 -5.33 -2.09
N SER A 26 3.70 -5.94 -1.97
CA SER A 26 4.95 -5.23 -2.22
C SER A 26 5.15 -5.00 -3.72
N ALA A 27 5.82 -3.91 -4.10
CA ALA A 27 6.11 -3.66 -5.52
C ALA A 27 7.02 -4.75 -6.13
N LEU A 28 7.86 -5.39 -5.30
CA LEU A 28 8.73 -6.48 -5.74
C LEU A 28 7.94 -7.76 -6.03
N GLU A 29 6.92 -8.05 -5.23
CA GLU A 29 6.03 -9.18 -5.46
C GLU A 29 5.19 -8.99 -6.73
N ILE A 30 4.65 -7.78 -6.93
CA ILE A 30 3.95 -7.44 -8.17
C ILE A 30 4.88 -7.53 -9.38
N GLN A 31 6.14 -7.09 -9.25
CA GLN A 31 7.13 -7.26 -10.31
C GLN A 31 7.36 -8.74 -10.65
N ARG A 32 7.45 -9.62 -9.62
CA ARG A 32 7.62 -11.07 -9.81
C ARG A 32 6.42 -11.70 -10.50
N GLN A 33 5.20 -11.35 -10.11
CA GLN A 33 3.98 -11.88 -10.71
C GLN A 33 3.78 -11.40 -12.16
N ILE A 34 4.15 -10.15 -12.46
CA ILE A 34 4.06 -9.58 -13.80
C ILE A 34 5.23 -10.03 -14.70
N GLY A 35 6.37 -10.41 -14.12
CA GLY A 35 7.58 -10.80 -14.86
C GLY A 35 8.32 -9.63 -15.49
N HIS A 36 8.17 -8.40 -14.97
CA HIS A 36 8.82 -7.22 -15.54
C HIS A 36 10.29 -7.10 -15.11
N LYS A 37 11.20 -6.86 -16.07
CA LYS A 37 12.65 -6.82 -15.81
C LYS A 37 13.10 -5.73 -14.84
N ARG A 38 12.49 -4.54 -14.91
CA ARG A 38 12.85 -3.38 -14.07
C ARG A 38 11.85 -3.16 -12.95
N TYR A 39 12.35 -2.85 -11.76
CA TYR A 39 11.54 -2.58 -10.58
C TYR A 39 10.89 -1.18 -10.62
N GLU A 40 11.65 -0.14 -10.98
CA GLU A 40 11.20 1.25 -10.82
C GLU A 40 9.90 1.57 -11.57
N PRO A 41 9.67 1.09 -12.81
CA PRO A 41 8.40 1.31 -13.49
C PRO A 41 7.21 0.69 -12.76
N ILE A 42 7.40 -0.52 -12.19
CA ILE A 42 6.35 -1.22 -11.44
C ILE A 42 6.07 -0.49 -10.12
N TRP A 43 7.11 -0.04 -9.43
CA TRP A 43 6.98 0.76 -8.22
C TRP A 43 6.24 2.08 -8.48
N ALA A 44 6.60 2.79 -9.55
CA ALA A 44 5.93 4.03 -9.94
C ALA A 44 4.46 3.80 -10.32
N MET A 45 4.15 2.69 -10.99
CA MET A 45 2.79 2.27 -11.32
C MET A 45 1.98 1.98 -10.04
N MET A 46 2.53 1.18 -9.13
CA MET A 46 1.92 0.85 -7.84
C MET A 46 1.57 2.09 -7.02
N ASN A 47 2.49 3.06 -6.95
CA ASN A 47 2.24 4.30 -6.22
C ASN A 47 1.13 5.16 -6.86
N LYS A 48 1.01 5.16 -8.19
CA LYS A 48 -0.11 5.83 -8.87
C LYS A 48 -1.45 5.18 -8.53
N ILE A 49 -1.49 3.84 -8.49
CA ILE A 49 -2.69 3.07 -8.10
C ILE A 49 -3.07 3.40 -6.66
N ARG A 50 -2.13 3.30 -5.72
CA ARG A 50 -2.38 3.60 -4.30
C ARG A 50 -2.83 5.03 -4.07
N LYS A 51 -2.21 6.01 -4.74
CA LYS A 51 -2.63 7.42 -4.66
C LYS A 51 -4.03 7.64 -5.25
N ALA A 52 -4.45 6.83 -6.21
CA ALA A 52 -5.82 6.89 -6.71
C ALA A 52 -6.82 6.29 -5.70
N MET A 53 -6.46 5.19 -5.05
CA MET A 53 -7.24 4.58 -3.97
C MET A 53 -7.37 5.53 -2.77
N GLU A 54 -6.27 6.12 -2.31
CA GLU A 54 -6.26 7.13 -1.24
C GLU A 54 -7.20 8.30 -1.51
N ARG A 55 -7.16 8.86 -2.73
CA ARG A 55 -8.08 9.93 -3.12
C ARG A 55 -9.53 9.48 -3.12
N ARG A 56 -9.80 8.21 -3.43
CA ARG A 56 -11.16 7.67 -3.42
C ARG A 56 -11.63 7.46 -1.99
N ASP A 57 -10.79 6.91 -1.13
CA ASP A 57 -11.08 6.68 0.27
C ASP A 57 -11.32 8.01 1.00
N GLY A 58 -10.57 9.06 0.66
CA GLY A 58 -10.77 10.41 1.21
C GLY A 58 -12.11 11.07 0.84
N LEU A 59 -12.92 10.49 -0.07
CA LEU A 59 -14.29 10.94 -0.31
C LEU A 59 -15.29 10.39 0.72
N TYR A 60 -14.89 9.38 1.49
CA TYR A 60 -15.72 8.78 2.52
C TYR A 60 -15.27 9.30 3.89
N THR A 61 -16.22 9.80 4.67
CA THR A 61 -16.01 10.15 6.08
C THR A 61 -16.62 9.04 6.93
N LEU A 62 -15.82 8.46 7.82
CA LEU A 62 -16.33 7.50 8.81
C LEU A 62 -17.04 8.29 9.92
N GLU A 63 -18.28 7.93 10.23
CA GLU A 63 -19.12 8.57 11.24
C GLU A 63 -19.49 7.55 12.33
N GLY A 64 -19.70 8.02 13.57
CA GLY A 64 -20.00 7.19 14.72
C GLY A 64 -18.74 6.74 15.48
N GLU A 65 -18.84 5.61 16.19
CA GLU A 65 -17.72 5.02 16.90
C GLU A 65 -16.84 4.23 15.91
N ILE A 66 -15.58 4.64 15.78
CA ILE A 66 -14.61 4.02 14.88
C ILE A 66 -13.66 3.17 15.72
N GLU A 67 -13.72 1.85 15.53
CA GLU A 67 -12.78 0.91 16.11
C GLU A 67 -11.73 0.50 15.06
N ILE A 68 -10.46 0.56 15.45
CA ILE A 68 -9.35 0.12 14.60
C ILE A 68 -8.78 -1.16 15.19
N ASP A 69 -9.19 -2.30 14.64
CA ASP A 69 -8.63 -3.61 14.99
C ASP A 69 -7.28 -3.84 14.27
N ASP A 70 -6.40 -4.67 14.83
CA ASP A 70 -5.14 -5.13 14.21
C ASP A 70 -4.10 -4.03 13.82
N THR A 71 -3.91 -2.99 14.65
CA THR A 71 -2.81 -2.03 14.41
C THR A 71 -1.92 -1.77 15.63
N PHE A 72 -0.67 -2.24 15.55
CA PHE A 72 0.40 -1.85 16.46
C PHE A 72 1.27 -0.77 15.82
N PHE A 73 1.16 0.47 16.29
CA PHE A 73 2.05 1.56 15.85
C PHE A 73 3.25 1.67 16.80
N THR A 74 4.45 1.31 16.34
CA THR A 74 5.67 1.70 17.05
C THR A 74 6.06 3.11 16.60
N MET A 75 5.73 4.11 17.41
CA MET A 75 6.31 5.44 17.24
C MET A 75 7.79 5.36 17.57
N LYS A 76 8.67 5.52 16.57
CA LYS A 76 10.04 5.95 16.84
C LYS A 76 10.00 7.44 17.10
N SER A 77 9.70 7.84 18.33
CA SER A 77 10.17 9.14 18.81
C SER A 77 11.67 9.19 18.56
N LEU A 78 12.12 10.25 17.89
CA LEU A 78 13.54 10.56 17.79
C LEU A 78 14.07 10.61 19.23
N GLU A 79 14.79 9.56 19.61
CA GLU A 79 15.47 9.36 20.89
C GLU A 79 14.59 9.35 22.15
N LYS A 80 14.21 8.15 22.60
CA LYS A 80 14.35 7.77 24.03
C LYS A 80 14.28 6.25 24.24
N GLU A 81 15.43 5.76 24.69
CA GLU A 81 15.75 4.58 25.50
C GLU A 81 15.04 3.24 25.26
N LYS A 82 15.85 2.28 24.79
CA LYS A 82 15.64 0.83 24.92
C LYS A 82 15.39 0.49 26.40
N GLY A 83 14.25 -0.11 26.73
CA GLY A 83 14.15 -0.75 28.04
C GLY A 83 12.80 -1.18 28.58
N GLU A 84 11.65 -0.78 28.03
CA GLU A 84 10.36 -1.12 28.67
C GLU A 84 9.58 -2.23 27.95
N PRO A 85 9.05 -3.24 28.68
CA PRO A 85 8.23 -4.28 28.09
C PRO A 85 6.89 -3.70 27.61
N LEU A 86 6.49 -4.14 26.42
CA LEU A 86 5.27 -3.73 25.73
C LEU A 86 4.06 -3.88 26.66
N LYS A 87 3.44 -2.76 27.05
CA LYS A 87 2.19 -2.77 27.81
C LYS A 87 1.05 -3.23 26.91
N LYS A 88 0.57 -4.44 27.17
CA LYS A 88 -0.74 -4.91 26.71
C LYS A 88 -1.81 -4.17 27.52
N ARG A 89 -2.72 -3.47 26.85
CA ARG A 89 -4.01 -3.08 27.41
C ARG A 89 -5.06 -4.04 26.92
#